data_AF-A0A416WF66-F1
#
_entry.id   AF-A0A416WF66-F1
#
_cell.length_a   1.000
_cell.length_b   1.000
_cell.length_c   1.000
_cell.angle_alpha   90.00
_cell.angle_beta   90.00
_cell.angle_gamma   90.00
#
_symmetry.space_group_name_H-M   'P 1'
#
loop_
_entity.id
_entity.type
_entity.pdbx_description
1 polymer ?
#
loop_
_entity_poly.entity_id
_entity_poly.type
_entity_poly.pdbx_seq_one_letter_code
_entity_poly.pdbx_strand_id
1 'polypeptide(L)'
;MISRIIINPIITMKTIYILLIIIITCVSCQRQQVENIKFKKLAIDFDKHNAQSLDLINSIDSIRIVPLETDSTFIIGGIKNLRYDAPYLFIEDPLSQCLYVYDVNGNGISKIANNG
;
A
#
# COMPACT_ATOMS: atom_id res chain seq x y z
N MET A 1 32.87 -53.55 24.62
CA MET A 1 32.09 -52.92 23.53
C MET A 1 31.73 -51.50 23.95
N ILE A 2 32.64 -50.54 23.75
CA ILE A 2 32.29 -49.12 23.79
C ILE A 2 33.10 -48.45 22.67
N SER A 3 32.41 -48.20 21.56
CA SER A 3 32.96 -47.53 20.38
C SER A 3 33.25 -46.07 20.75
N ARG A 4 34.53 -45.67 20.75
CA ARG A 4 34.91 -44.26 20.86
C ARG A 4 34.73 -43.61 19.49
N ILE A 5 33.63 -42.87 19.33
CA ILE A 5 33.44 -41.97 18.21
C ILE A 5 34.44 -40.82 18.38
N ILE A 6 35.52 -40.86 17.61
CA ILE A 6 36.50 -39.78 17.51
C ILE A 6 35.85 -38.70 16.63
N ILE A 7 35.27 -37.67 17.25
CA ILE A 7 34.85 -36.46 16.54
C ILE A 7 36.11 -35.62 16.33
N ASN A 8 36.61 -35.65 15.11
CA ASN A 8 37.78 -34.90 14.68
C ASN A 8 37.37 -33.45 14.35
N PRO A 9 37.82 -32.40 15.05
CA PRO A 9 37.39 -31.05 14.72
C PRO A 9 38.41 -30.43 13.76
N ILE A 10 38.29 -30.70 12.46
CA ILE A 10 38.91 -29.85 11.43
C ILE A 10 37.93 -28.69 11.19
N ILE A 11 37.82 -27.81 12.18
CA ILE A 11 37.07 -26.56 12.03
C ILE A 11 37.96 -25.63 11.21
N THR A 12 37.76 -25.62 9.89
CA THR A 12 38.46 -24.69 9.01
C THR A 12 37.96 -23.25 9.25
N MET A 13 38.82 -22.25 9.07
CA MET A 13 38.47 -20.81 9.21
C MET A 13 37.21 -20.43 8.40
N LYS A 14 36.98 -21.12 7.28
CA LYS A 14 35.79 -20.98 6.43
C LYS A 14 34.50 -21.42 7.14
N THR A 15 34.55 -22.48 7.94
CA THR A 15 33.43 -22.97 8.74
C THR A 15 33.05 -21.97 9.84
N ILE A 16 34.04 -21.31 10.46
CA ILE A 16 33.81 -20.26 11.47
C ILE A 16 33.14 -19.04 10.84
N TYR A 17 33.58 -18.65 9.66
CA TYR A 17 33.01 -17.51 8.94
C TYR A 17 31.55 -17.74 8.54
N ILE A 18 31.23 -18.96 8.08
CA ILE A 18 29.85 -19.37 7.76
C ILE A 18 28.98 -19.33 9.02
N LEU A 19 29.49 -19.82 10.16
CA LEU A 19 28.76 -19.79 11.43
C LEU A 19 28.46 -18.35 11.88
N LEU A 20 29.42 -17.43 11.73
CA LEU A 20 29.25 -16.02 12.08
C LEU A 20 28.18 -15.35 11.22
N ILE A 21 28.14 -15.62 9.90
CA ILE A 21 27.12 -15.09 9.00
C ILE A 21 25.72 -15.58 9.40
N ILE A 22 25.59 -16.86 9.77
CA ILE A 22 24.31 -17.43 10.23
C ILE A 22 23.84 -16.75 11.53
N ILE A 23 24.74 -16.50 12.47
CA ILE A 23 24.38 -15.82 13.74
C ILE A 23 23.92 -14.37 13.47
N ILE A 24 24.64 -13.62 12.63
CA ILE A 24 24.29 -12.22 12.31
C ILE A 24 22.93 -12.14 11.63
N THR A 25 22.64 -13.03 10.69
CA THR A 25 21.35 -13.07 9.97
C THR A 25 20.19 -13.44 10.89
N CYS A 26 20.40 -14.36 11.84
CA CYS A 26 19.39 -14.70 12.85
C CYS A 26 19.10 -13.56 13.84
N VAL A 27 20.11 -12.79 14.26
CA VAL A 27 19.93 -11.66 15.20
C VAL A 27 19.28 -10.45 14.50
N SER A 28 19.50 -10.25 13.21
CA SER A 28 18.91 -9.14 12.46
C SER A 28 17.40 -9.29 12.20
N CYS A 29 16.81 -10.46 12.48
CA CYS A 29 15.37 -10.71 12.39
C CYS A 29 14.59 -10.28 13.64
N GLN A 30 15.00 -9.18 14.31
CA GLN A 30 14.18 -8.56 15.33
C GLN A 30 13.04 -7.81 14.65
N ARG A 31 11.85 -8.44 14.63
CA ARG A 31 10.59 -7.81 14.23
C ARG A 31 10.42 -6.57 15.11
N GLN A 32 10.55 -5.38 14.52
CA GLN A 32 10.18 -4.14 15.19
C GLN A 32 8.77 -4.33 15.73
N GLN A 33 8.62 -4.29 17.05
CA GLN A 33 7.30 -4.11 17.63
C GLN A 33 6.84 -2.76 17.13
N VAL A 34 5.86 -2.78 16.23
CA VAL A 34 5.14 -1.59 15.84
C VAL A 34 4.55 -1.06 17.14
N GLU A 35 5.13 0.03 17.67
CA GLU A 35 4.55 0.73 18.79
C GLU A 35 3.07 0.94 18.47
N ASN A 36 2.20 0.64 19.43
CA ASN A 36 0.78 0.95 19.30
C ASN A 36 0.65 2.47 19.22
N ILE A 37 0.79 3.01 18.01
CA ILE A 37 0.51 4.40 17.69
C ILE A 37 -0.93 4.59 18.15
N LYS A 38 -1.11 5.34 19.23
CA LYS A 38 -2.43 5.71 19.74
C LYS A 38 -3.04 6.66 18.71
N PHE A 39 -3.67 6.11 17.68
CA PHE A 39 -4.52 6.88 16.80
C PHE A 39 -5.60 7.51 17.67
N LYS A 40 -5.68 8.84 17.67
CA LYS A 40 -6.80 9.56 18.27
C LYS A 40 -8.05 9.18 17.48
N LYS A 41 -8.82 8.21 17.99
CA LYS A 41 -10.04 7.75 17.34
C LYS A 41 -11.10 8.83 17.50
N LEU A 42 -11.51 9.44 16.39
CA LEU A 42 -12.74 10.23 16.33
C LEU A 42 -13.89 9.25 16.12
N ALA A 43 -14.73 9.07 17.14
CA ALA A 43 -15.97 8.31 16.99
C ALA A 43 -17.05 9.27 16.48
N ILE A 44 -17.52 9.06 15.25
CA ILE A 44 -18.65 9.79 14.68
C ILE A 44 -19.86 8.86 14.78
N ASP A 45 -20.84 9.25 15.57
CA ASP A 45 -22.13 8.56 15.70
C ASP A 45 -23.12 9.18 14.70
N PHE A 46 -23.35 8.47 13.60
CA PHE A 46 -24.26 8.90 12.53
C PHE A 46 -25.74 8.64 12.87
N ASP A 47 -26.02 7.70 13.78
CA ASP A 47 -27.39 7.27 14.12
C ASP A 47 -28.06 8.25 15.10
N LYS A 48 -27.26 9.00 15.88
CA LYS A 48 -27.76 10.04 16.80
C LYS A 48 -28.44 11.22 16.08
N HIS A 49 -28.20 11.42 14.78
CA HIS A 49 -28.72 12.53 13.99
C HIS A 49 -29.70 12.08 12.89
N ASN A 50 -30.48 11.03 13.12
CA ASN A 50 -31.48 10.45 12.19
C ASN A 50 -32.57 11.40 11.64
N ALA A 51 -32.57 12.69 11.97
CA ALA A 51 -33.58 13.66 11.51
C ALA A 51 -33.01 14.95 10.89
N GLN A 52 -31.70 15.16 10.90
CA GLN A 52 -31.07 16.28 10.21
C GLN A 52 -30.20 15.68 9.13
N SER A 53 -30.63 15.80 7.87
CA SER A 53 -29.72 15.63 6.74
C SER A 53 -28.45 16.40 7.09
N LEU A 54 -27.34 15.67 7.28
CA LEU A 54 -26.03 16.28 7.49
C LEU A 54 -25.88 17.33 6.41
N ASP A 55 -25.87 18.60 6.81
CA ASP A 55 -25.88 19.74 5.90
C ASP A 55 -24.46 19.91 5.35
N LEU A 56 -24.01 18.88 4.63
CA LEU A 56 -22.68 18.76 4.04
C LEU A 56 -22.45 19.89 3.06
N ILE A 57 -23.52 20.42 2.45
CA ILE A 57 -23.49 21.57 1.56
C ILE A 57 -22.88 22.77 2.27
N ASN A 58 -23.27 23.02 3.52
CA ASN A 58 -22.72 24.11 4.33
C ASN A 58 -21.30 23.84 4.87
N SER A 59 -20.79 22.62 4.71
CA SER A 59 -19.44 22.22 5.13
C SER A 59 -18.45 22.10 3.96
N ILE A 60 -18.88 22.34 2.72
CA ILE A 60 -18.03 22.29 1.52
C ILE A 60 -17.51 23.70 1.22
N ASP A 61 -16.19 23.89 1.32
CA ASP A 61 -15.56 25.18 1.00
C ASP A 61 -15.57 25.48 -0.50
N SER A 62 -15.35 24.46 -1.34
CA SER A 62 -15.32 24.61 -2.79
C SER A 62 -15.60 23.30 -3.52
N ILE A 63 -16.16 23.44 -4.72
CA ILE A 63 -16.39 22.33 -5.65
C ILE A 63 -15.60 22.64 -6.92
N ARG A 64 -14.81 21.67 -7.37
CA ARG A 64 -14.09 21.73 -8.65
C ARG A 64 -14.57 20.60 -9.55
N ILE A 65 -14.94 20.95 -10.78
CA ILE A 65 -15.21 19.98 -11.85
C ILE A 65 -13.95 19.90 -12.70
N VAL A 66 -13.43 18.69 -12.89
CA VAL A 66 -12.22 18.42 -13.67
C VAL A 66 -12.61 17.49 -14.82
N PRO A 67 -12.61 17.96 -16.08
CA PRO A 67 -12.84 17.08 -17.23
C PRO A 67 -11.62 16.19 -17.43
N LEU A 68 -11.84 14.89 -17.65
CA LEU A 68 -10.75 13.95 -17.89
C LEU A 68 -10.44 13.84 -19.39
N GLU A 69 -9.16 13.82 -19.74
CA GLU A 69 -8.68 13.52 -21.08
C GLU A 69 -9.26 12.18 -21.54
N THR A 70 -9.80 12.18 -22.74
CA THR A 70 -10.40 10.99 -23.35
C THR A 70 -9.87 10.83 -24.76
N ASP A 71 -8.99 9.86 -24.95
CA ASP A 71 -8.42 9.47 -26.23
C ASP A 71 -8.40 7.94 -26.35
N SER A 72 -7.74 7.38 -27.37
CA SER A 72 -7.65 5.92 -27.53
C SER A 72 -6.96 5.19 -26.37
N THR A 73 -6.12 5.89 -25.61
CA THR A 73 -5.34 5.35 -24.48
C THR A 73 -6.15 5.45 -23.18
N PHE A 74 -6.81 6.59 -22.97
CA PHE A 74 -7.54 7.00 -21.78
C PHE A 74 -9.06 6.89 -21.99
N ILE A 75 -9.56 5.65 -22.13
CA ILE A 75 -10.99 5.36 -22.19
C ILE A 75 -11.42 4.74 -20.86
N ILE A 76 -12.18 5.49 -20.07
CA ILE A 76 -12.79 4.99 -18.84
C ILE A 76 -14.19 4.46 -19.17
N GLY A 77 -14.39 3.15 -19.00
CA GLY A 77 -15.70 2.52 -19.15
C GLY A 77 -16.52 2.53 -17.86
N GLY A 78 -15.86 2.54 -16.70
CA GLY A 78 -16.50 2.66 -15.39
C GLY A 78 -15.51 3.07 -14.30
N ILE A 79 -16.02 3.59 -13.20
CA ILE A 79 -15.21 3.97 -12.03
C ILE A 79 -15.62 3.09 -10.86
N LYS A 80 -14.76 2.15 -10.49
CA LYS A 80 -14.94 1.33 -9.28
C LYS A 80 -14.36 2.03 -8.06
N ASN A 81 -13.21 2.68 -8.22
CA ASN A 81 -12.52 3.37 -7.14
C ASN A 81 -11.84 4.63 -7.67
N LEU A 82 -11.85 5.68 -6.85
CA LEU A 82 -11.19 6.96 -7.10
C LEU A 82 -10.34 7.30 -5.86
N ARG A 83 -9.02 7.39 -6.03
CA ARG A 83 -8.11 7.87 -5.00
C ARG A 83 -7.44 9.15 -5.45
N TYR A 84 -7.46 10.15 -4.57
CA TYR A 84 -6.70 11.37 -4.72
C TYR A 84 -5.47 11.32 -3.81
N ASP A 85 -4.29 11.48 -4.39
CA ASP A 85 -3.03 11.64 -3.68
C ASP A 85 -2.20 12.68 -4.45
N ALA A 86 -2.23 13.92 -3.96
CA ALA A 86 -1.78 15.09 -4.72
C ALA A 86 -0.34 14.90 -5.23
N PRO A 87 -0.05 15.20 -6.51
CA PRO A 87 -0.90 15.88 -7.50
C PRO A 87 -1.70 14.94 -8.42
N TYR A 88 -1.97 13.70 -8.00
CA TYR A 88 -2.50 12.66 -8.87
C TYR A 88 -3.90 12.17 -8.49
N LEU A 89 -4.66 11.81 -9.51
CA LEU A 89 -5.93 11.10 -9.43
C LEU A 89 -5.74 9.69 -9.98
N PHE A 90 -6.09 8.70 -9.18
CA PHE A 90 -6.02 7.28 -9.53
C PHE A 90 -7.43 6.74 -9.71
N ILE A 91 -7.73 6.22 -10.90
CA ILE A 91 -9.05 5.72 -11.26
C ILE A 91 -8.93 4.24 -11.61
N GLU A 92 -9.59 3.39 -10.82
CA GLU A 92 -9.71 1.95 -11.09
C GLU A 92 -10.91 1.71 -12.02
N ASP A 93 -10.63 1.29 -13.25
CA ASP A 93 -11.66 0.89 -14.22
C ASP A 93 -11.84 -0.64 -14.21
N PRO A 94 -13.00 -1.14 -13.74
CA PRO A 94 -13.26 -2.57 -13.69
C PRO A 94 -13.48 -3.19 -15.08
N LEU A 95 -13.91 -2.41 -16.08
CA LEU A 95 -14.20 -2.92 -17.43
C LEU A 95 -12.92 -3.12 -18.22
N SER A 96 -11.99 -2.16 -18.16
CA SER A 96 -10.69 -2.29 -18.81
C SER A 96 -9.64 -3.01 -17.96
N GLN A 97 -9.94 -3.30 -16.70
CA GLN A 97 -9.00 -3.86 -15.72
C GLN A 97 -7.68 -3.06 -15.63
N CYS A 98 -7.80 -1.73 -15.71
CA CYS A 98 -6.66 -0.82 -15.68
C CYS A 98 -6.78 0.17 -14.53
N LEU A 99 -5.63 0.65 -14.06
CA LEU A 99 -5.50 1.82 -13.21
C LEU A 99 -5.06 2.99 -14.08
N TYR A 100 -5.92 3.98 -14.24
CA TYR A 100 -5.60 5.23 -14.93
C TYR A 100 -5.08 6.26 -13.94
N VAL A 101 -4.03 6.98 -14.33
CA VAL A 101 -3.41 8.06 -13.55
C VAL A 101 -3.61 9.36 -14.31
N TYR A 102 -4.25 10.32 -13.66
CA TYR A 102 -4.45 11.68 -14.16
C TYR A 102 -3.78 12.70 -13.26
N ASP A 103 -3.44 13.86 -13.79
CA ASP A 103 -3.10 15.02 -12.98
C ASP A 103 -4.36 15.69 -12.40
N VAL A 104 -4.17 16.69 -11.53
CA VAL A 104 -5.28 17.48 -10.95
C VAL A 104 -6.08 18.31 -11.96
N ASN A 105 -5.63 18.41 -13.21
CA ASN A 105 -6.30 19.13 -14.29
C ASN A 105 -7.03 18.17 -15.25
N GLY A 106 -6.91 16.86 -15.03
CA GLY A 106 -7.55 15.82 -15.81
C GLY A 106 -6.75 15.36 -17.03
N ASN A 107 -5.48 15.72 -17.15
CA ASN A 107 -4.61 15.21 -18.21
C ASN A 107 -4.16 13.78 -17.89
N GLY A 108 -4.17 12.91 -18.88
CA GLY A 108 -3.76 11.51 -18.77
C GLY A 108 -2.24 11.40 -18.63
N ILE A 109 -1.77 10.85 -17.51
CA ILE A 109 -0.33 10.65 -17.25
C ILE A 109 0.07 9.23 -17.62
N SER A 110 -0.69 8.24 -17.16
CA SER A 110 -0.32 6.83 -17.32
C SER A 110 -1.52 5.89 -17.23
N LYS A 111 -1.36 4.74 -17.86
CA LYS A 111 -2.26 3.60 -17.80
C LYS A 111 -1.48 2.38 -17.34
N ILE A 112 -1.88 1.82 -16.20
CA ILE A 112 -1.28 0.61 -15.64
C ILE A 112 -2.29 -0.52 -15.85
N ALA A 113 -2.04 -1.36 -16.84
CA ALA A 113 -2.84 -2.55 -17.09
C ALA A 113 -2.32 -3.73 -16.26
N ASN A 114 -3.23 -4.57 -15.79
CA ASN A 114 -2.84 -5.85 -15.21
C ASN A 114 -2.55 -6.85 -16.35
N ASN A 115 -1.27 -7.04 -16.68
CA ASN A 115 -0.88 -8.12 -17.60
C ASN A 115 -0.84 -9.42 -16.80
N GLY A 116 -1.95 -10.15 -16.82
CA GLY A 116 -2.03 -11.54 -16.36
C GLY A 116 -1.36 -12.50 -17.32
#